data_AF-A0AAC9AV62-F1
#
_entry.id   AF-A0AAC9AV62-F1
#
_cell.length_a   1.000
_cell.length_b   1.000
_cell.length_c   1.000
_cell.angle_alpha   90.00
_cell.angle_beta   90.00
_cell.angle_gamma   90.00
#
_symmetry.space_group_name_H-M   'P 1'
#
loop_
_entity.id
_entity.type
_entity.pdbx_description
1 polymer ?
#
loop_
_entity_poly.entity_id
_entity_poly.type
_entity_poly.pdbx_seq_one_letter_code
_entity_poly.pdbx_strand_id
1 'polypeptide(L)'
;MSLGKIVGVIGGLLPLVYIGYMLRHFIGVGGGTAEGVAWIGLGPTVIGLSIVGILFALPLIVKLIRAGSGLNRVPGAGNLKPGEVSSSETIEFDADAAFANYMRGREASGGVLPVVEPLPADPAPVTPRPGGFGRKIV
;
A
#
# COMPACT_ATOMS: atom_id res chain seq x y z
N MET A 1 15.48 8.77 14.16
CA MET A 1 15.44 7.82 13.02
C MET A 1 16.13 6.54 13.48
N SER A 2 15.51 5.36 13.33
CA SER A 2 16.14 4.11 13.85
C SER A 2 17.38 3.74 13.03
N LEU A 3 18.36 3.08 13.65
CA LEU A 3 19.60 2.66 13.00
C LEU A 3 19.33 1.84 11.73
N GLY A 4 18.35 0.93 11.78
CA GLY A 4 17.94 0.15 10.59
C GLY A 4 17.36 0.99 9.45
N LYS A 5 16.68 2.11 9.75
CA LYS A 5 16.19 3.05 8.71
C LYS A 5 17.37 3.79 8.07
N ILE A 6 18.38 4.17 8.84
CA ILE A 6 19.58 4.86 8.34
C ILE A 6 20.38 3.91 7.46
N VAL A 7 20.67 2.70 7.93
CA VAL A 7 21.38 1.66 7.16
C VAL A 7 20.65 1.32 5.87
N GLY A 8 19.31 1.18 5.92
CA GLY A 8 18.52 0.92 4.71
C GLY A 8 18.52 2.06 3.70
N VAL A 9 18.66 3.32 4.14
CA VAL A 9 18.77 4.48 3.24
C VAL A 9 20.18 4.58 2.65
N ILE A 10 21.21 4.44 3.48
CA ILE A 10 22.61 4.49 3.04
C ILE A 10 22.90 3.33 2.07
N GLY A 11 22.47 2.11 2.42
CA GLY A 11 22.62 0.93 1.56
C GLY A 11 21.86 1.06 0.24
N GLY A 12 20.73 1.76 0.21
CA GLY A 12 20.00 2.07 -1.02
C GLY A 12 20.63 3.18 -1.86
N LEU A 13 21.32 4.14 -1.23
CA LEU A 13 22.02 5.23 -1.92
C LEU A 13 23.35 4.81 -2.52
N LEU A 14 24.07 3.90 -1.86
CA LEU A 14 25.40 3.44 -2.31
C LEU A 14 25.43 2.99 -3.79
N PRO A 15 24.55 2.08 -4.26
CA PRO A 15 24.55 1.67 -5.66
C PRO A 15 24.22 2.84 -6.61
N LEU A 16 23.35 3.77 -6.21
CA LEU A 16 22.99 4.93 -7.03
C LEU A 16 24.16 5.91 -7.18
N VAL A 17 24.91 6.14 -6.11
CA VAL A 17 26.12 6.98 -6.16
C VAL A 17 27.17 6.35 -7.07
N TYR A 18 27.38 5.03 -6.95
CA TYR A 18 28.32 4.32 -7.82
C TYR A 18 27.91 4.37 -9.30
N ILE A 19 26.64 4.11 -9.60
CA ILE A 19 26.08 4.17 -10.95
C ILE A 19 26.20 5.59 -11.51
N GLY A 20 25.85 6.62 -10.72
CA GLY A 20 25.98 8.02 -11.13
C GLY A 20 27.43 8.42 -11.42
N TYR A 21 28.38 7.97 -10.58
CA TYR A 21 29.81 8.17 -10.81
C TYR A 21 30.26 7.51 -12.12
N MET A 22 29.87 6.26 -12.36
CA MET A 22 30.25 5.52 -13.56
C MET A 22 29.65 6.14 -14.83
N LEU A 23 28.40 6.60 -14.80
CA LEU A 23 27.80 7.33 -15.92
C LEU A 23 28.58 8.60 -16.23
N ARG A 24 28.92 9.39 -15.22
CA ARG A 24 29.75 10.59 -15.39
C ARG A 24 31.13 10.26 -15.96
N HIS A 25 31.76 9.21 -15.45
CA HIS A 25 33.07 8.77 -15.91
C HIS A 25 33.03 8.41 -17.40
N PHE A 26 32.10 7.55 -17.82
CA PHE A 26 32.02 7.12 -19.22
C PHE A 26 31.64 8.25 -20.18
N ILE A 27 30.76 9.16 -19.77
CA ILE A 27 30.46 10.38 -20.55
C ILE A 27 31.73 11.23 -20.69
N GLY A 28 32.53 11.37 -19.64
CA GLY A 28 33.80 12.08 -19.68
C GLY A 28 34.82 11.43 -20.63
N VAL A 29 34.93 10.10 -20.62
CA VAL A 29 35.79 9.35 -21.56
C VAL A 29 35.34 9.56 -23.00
N GLY A 30 34.03 9.66 -23.25
CA GLY A 30 33.45 10.01 -24.55
C GLY A 30 33.52 11.51 -24.91
N GLY A 31 34.40 12.30 -24.29
CA GLY A 31 34.55 13.73 -24.60
C GLY A 31 33.39 14.60 -24.15
N GLY A 32 32.56 14.12 -23.22
CA GLY A 32 31.42 14.86 -22.67
C GLY A 32 30.15 14.81 -23.52
N THR A 33 30.15 14.05 -24.62
CA THR A 33 29.00 13.96 -25.54
C THR A 33 28.50 12.52 -25.69
N ALA A 34 27.20 12.36 -25.94
CA ALA A 34 26.62 11.05 -26.23
C ALA A 34 27.18 10.44 -27.52
N GLU A 35 27.49 11.28 -28.50
CA GLU A 35 28.09 10.86 -29.77
C GLU A 35 29.50 10.31 -29.55
N GLY A 36 30.34 11.01 -28.79
CA GLY A 36 31.69 10.55 -28.48
C GLY A 36 31.69 9.25 -27.66
N VAL A 37 30.72 9.06 -26.76
CA VAL A 37 30.49 7.77 -26.07
C VAL A 37 30.13 6.64 -27.05
N ALA A 38 29.32 6.93 -28.06
CA ALA A 38 28.94 5.94 -29.07
C ALA A 38 30.12 5.56 -29.98
N TRP A 39 30.93 6.54 -30.40
CA TRP A 39 32.09 6.34 -31.25
C TRP A 39 33.18 5.46 -30.60
N ILE A 40 33.35 5.54 -29.29
CA ILE A 40 34.28 4.68 -28.53
C ILE A 40 33.66 3.32 -28.13
N GLY A 41 32.44 3.03 -28.57
CA GLY A 41 31.75 1.75 -28.30
C GLY A 41 31.17 1.60 -26.89
N LEU A 42 31.10 2.67 -26.09
CA LEU A 42 30.55 2.63 -24.73
C LEU A 42 29.04 2.87 -24.66
N GLY A 43 28.39 3.15 -25.80
CA GLY A 43 26.94 3.40 -25.89
C GLY A 43 26.08 2.35 -25.16
N PRO A 44 26.24 1.04 -25.45
CA PRO A 44 25.48 -0.02 -24.78
C PRO A 44 25.68 -0.03 -23.26
N THR A 45 26.89 0.25 -22.79
CA THR A 45 27.22 0.29 -21.36
C THR A 45 26.54 1.46 -20.66
N VAL A 46 26.61 2.66 -21.24
CA VAL A 46 25.98 3.85 -20.66
C VAL A 46 24.46 3.69 -20.64
N ILE A 47 23.87 3.12 -21.69
CA ILE A 47 22.42 2.82 -21.75
C ILE A 47 22.05 1.78 -20.69
N GLY A 48 22.77 0.65 -20.63
CA GLY A 48 22.50 -0.41 -19.66
C GLY A 48 22.63 0.09 -18.22
N LEU A 49 23.68 0.85 -17.93
CA LEU A 49 23.92 1.43 -16.63
C LEU A 49 22.83 2.45 -16.24
N SER A 50 22.32 3.22 -17.21
CA SER A 50 21.20 4.13 -17.00
C SER A 50 19.91 3.38 -16.65
N ILE A 51 19.60 2.29 -17.36
CA ILE A 51 18.43 1.45 -17.09
C ILE A 51 18.54 0.86 -15.67
N VAL A 52 19.68 0.26 -15.34
CA VAL A 52 19.93 -0.31 -14.00
C VAL A 52 19.85 0.76 -12.92
N GLY A 53 20.40 1.96 -13.18
CA GLY A 53 20.32 3.11 -12.29
C GLY A 53 18.87 3.51 -11.98
N ILE A 54 18.02 3.57 -13.01
CA ILE A 54 16.60 3.87 -12.85
C ILE A 54 15.91 2.78 -12.03
N LEU A 55 16.17 1.50 -12.32
CA LEU A 55 15.58 0.39 -11.57
C LEU A 55 15.92 0.44 -10.08
N PHE A 56 17.17 0.77 -9.74
CA PHE A 56 17.58 0.96 -8.34
C PHE A 56 17.00 2.25 -7.72
N ALA A 57 16.77 3.30 -8.52
CA ALA A 57 16.25 4.57 -8.03
C ALA A 57 14.75 4.52 -7.75
N LEU A 58 13.98 3.76 -8.54
CA LEU A 58 12.51 3.64 -8.42
C LEU A 58 12.02 3.37 -6.99
N PRO A 59 12.48 2.33 -6.27
CA PRO A 59 12.00 2.06 -4.91
C PRO A 59 12.36 3.20 -3.94
N LEU A 60 13.51 3.85 -4.13
CA LEU A 60 13.91 5.00 -3.31
C LEU A 60 13.02 6.22 -3.57
N ILE A 61 12.75 6.52 -4.85
CA ILE A 61 11.85 7.61 -5.27
C ILE A 61 10.45 7.39 -4.71
N VAL A 62 9.88 6.20 -4.89
CA VAL A 62 8.55 5.85 -4.34
C VAL A 62 8.53 6.01 -2.83
N LYS A 63 9.57 5.55 -2.12
CA LYS A 63 9.69 5.69 -0.66
C LYS A 63 9.76 7.16 -0.24
N LEU A 64 10.46 8.00 -0.99
CA LEU A 64 10.60 9.44 -0.71
C LEU A 64 9.29 10.19 -0.97
N ILE A 65 8.61 9.90 -2.08
CA ILE A 65 7.27 10.42 -2.37
C ILE A 65 6.30 10.00 -1.27
N ARG A 66 6.29 8.72 -0.86
CA ARG A 66 5.38 8.24 0.20
C ARG A 66 5.66 8.88 1.56
N ALA A 67 6.92 9.27 1.83
CA ALA A 67 7.29 10.00 3.03
C ALA A 67 6.87 11.48 2.97
N GLY A 68 7.02 12.13 1.82
CA GLY A 68 6.69 13.55 1.63
C GLY A 68 5.19 13.84 1.43
N SER A 69 4.48 12.98 0.70
CA SER A 69 3.05 13.12 0.41
C SER A 69 2.14 12.78 1.59
N GLY A 70 2.69 12.33 2.72
CA GLY A 70 1.89 11.98 3.88
C GLY A 70 0.95 10.79 3.67
N LEU A 71 1.08 10.02 2.59
CA LEU A 71 0.22 8.86 2.27
C LEU A 71 0.33 7.73 3.32
N ASN A 72 1.32 7.78 4.21
CA ASN A 72 1.46 6.91 5.38
C ASN A 72 0.73 7.44 6.63
N ARG A 73 0.14 8.64 6.61
CA ARG A 73 -0.74 9.10 7.69
C ARG A 73 -2.08 8.39 7.53
N VAL A 74 -2.19 7.23 8.17
CA VAL A 74 -3.48 6.76 8.66
C VAL A 74 -4.03 7.88 9.57
N PRO A 75 -5.26 8.37 9.35
CA PRO A 75 -5.90 9.27 10.30
C PRO A 75 -5.84 8.63 11.71
N GLY A 76 -5.19 9.29 12.66
CA GLY A 76 -5.13 8.84 14.07
C GLY A 76 -3.79 8.30 14.59
N ALA A 77 -2.79 8.00 13.76
CA ALA A 77 -1.53 7.37 14.22
C ALA A 77 -0.44 8.35 14.73
N GLY A 78 -0.77 9.62 14.93
CA GLY A 78 0.22 10.70 15.02
C GLY A 78 0.82 10.99 16.40
N ASN A 79 0.17 10.59 17.51
CA ASN A 79 0.51 11.13 18.84
C ASN A 79 0.51 10.06 19.94
N LEU A 80 1.19 8.94 19.75
CA LEU A 80 1.38 7.97 20.84
C LEU A 80 2.82 8.02 21.31
N LYS A 81 3.00 8.34 22.59
CA LYS A 81 4.30 8.29 23.26
C LYS A 81 4.78 6.83 23.33
N PRO A 82 6.09 6.57 23.42
CA PRO A 82 6.59 5.21 23.64
C PRO A 82 6.00 4.63 24.94
N GLY A 83 5.19 3.58 24.83
CA GLY A 83 4.47 2.96 25.95
C GLY A 83 2.98 3.30 26.02
N GLU A 84 2.50 4.21 25.18
CA GLU A 84 1.08 4.50 25.02
C GLU A 84 0.52 3.54 23.97
N VAL A 85 -0.14 2.48 24.45
CA VAL A 85 -0.94 1.62 23.58
C VAL A 85 -1.99 2.54 22.96
N SER A 86 -2.10 2.55 21.63
CA SER A 86 -3.25 3.15 20.99
C SER A 86 -4.48 2.47 21.58
N SER A 87 -5.21 3.18 22.44
CA SER A 87 -6.66 3.04 22.47
C SER A 87 -7.21 3.62 21.17
N SER A 88 -6.68 3.16 20.03
CA SER A 88 -7.51 2.96 18.86
C SER A 88 -8.62 2.09 19.39
N GLU A 89 -9.86 2.51 19.21
CA GLU A 89 -11.03 1.67 19.32
C GLU A 89 -10.73 0.33 18.65
N THR A 90 -10.18 -0.60 19.42
CA THR A 90 -10.68 -1.95 19.43
C THR A 90 -12.17 -1.70 19.57
N ILE A 91 -12.90 -1.96 18.49
CA ILE A 91 -14.22 -2.55 18.66
C ILE A 91 -13.90 -3.84 19.43
N GLU A 92 -13.71 -3.68 20.73
CA GLU A 92 -13.43 -4.75 21.66
C GLU A 92 -14.78 -5.44 21.69
N PHE A 93 -14.84 -6.57 21.00
CA PHE A 93 -16.02 -7.39 21.01
C PHE A 93 -16.21 -7.87 22.45
N ASP A 94 -17.01 -7.13 23.19
CA ASP A 94 -17.41 -7.45 24.54
C ASP A 94 -18.38 -8.64 24.46
N ALA A 95 -17.79 -9.83 24.57
CA ALA A 95 -18.51 -11.09 24.49
C ALA A 95 -19.58 -11.20 25.58
N ASP A 96 -19.35 -10.58 26.75
CA ASP A 96 -20.30 -10.59 27.87
C ASP A 96 -21.49 -9.68 27.57
N ALA A 97 -21.26 -8.50 26.97
CA ALA A 97 -22.34 -7.63 26.51
C ALA A 97 -23.16 -8.25 25.35
N ALA A 98 -22.50 -8.96 24.44
CA ALA A 98 -23.17 -9.69 23.36
C ALA A 98 -24.05 -10.82 23.91
N PHE A 99 -23.54 -11.57 24.89
CA PHE A 99 -24.29 -12.64 25.55
C PHE A 99 -25.46 -12.10 26.38
N ALA A 100 -25.28 -11.00 27.11
CA ALA A 100 -26.35 -10.35 27.87
C ALA A 100 -27.49 -9.87 26.96
N ASN A 101 -27.17 -9.31 25.79
CA ASN A 101 -28.18 -8.92 24.80
C ASN A 101 -28.88 -10.13 24.18
N TYR A 102 -28.17 -11.25 23.95
CA TYR A 102 -28.78 -12.50 23.50
C TYR A 102 -29.73 -13.09 24.55
N MET A 103 -29.33 -13.14 25.82
CA MET A 103 -30.17 -13.62 26.92
C MET A 103 -31.39 -12.74 27.11
N ARG A 104 -31.22 -11.42 27.09
CA ARG A 104 -32.33 -10.45 27.12
C ARG A 104 -33.28 -10.63 25.94
N GLY A 105 -32.74 -10.85 24.74
CA GLY A 105 -33.53 -11.13 23.53
C GLY A 105 -34.31 -12.44 23.63
N ARG A 106 -33.69 -13.49 24.19
CA ARG A 106 -34.30 -14.81 24.42
C ARG A 106 -35.41 -14.78 25.47
N GLU A 107 -35.23 -14.00 26.54
CA GLU A 107 -36.23 -13.81 27.60
C GLU A 107 -37.41 -12.97 27.09
N ALA A 108 -37.15 -11.91 26.32
CA ALA A 108 -38.19 -11.07 25.72
C ALA A 108 -39.00 -11.78 24.63
N SER A 109 -38.40 -12.76 23.93
CA SER A 109 -39.05 -13.57 22.90
C SER A 109 -39.66 -14.88 23.42
N GLY A 110 -39.67 -15.10 24.74
CA GLY A 110 -40.36 -16.23 25.37
C GLY A 110 -39.87 -17.61 24.90
N GLY A 111 -38.62 -17.71 24.43
CA GLY A 111 -38.05 -18.99 23.98
C GLY A 111 -38.55 -19.48 22.61
N VAL A 112 -39.05 -18.61 21.75
CA VAL A 112 -39.35 -18.98 20.35
C VAL A 112 -38.05 -18.92 19.55
N LEU A 113 -37.55 -20.08 19.10
CA LEU A 113 -36.48 -20.15 18.09
C LEU A 113 -36.88 -19.32 16.87
N PRO A 114 -35.94 -18.68 16.13
CA PRO A 114 -36.29 -18.02 14.89
C PRO A 114 -36.97 -19.05 13.99
N VAL A 115 -38.27 -18.86 13.77
CA VAL A 115 -39.04 -19.64 12.81
C VAL A 115 -38.34 -19.40 11.47
N VAL A 116 -37.68 -20.44 10.95
CA VAL A 116 -37.32 -20.47 9.54
C VAL A 116 -38.65 -20.58 8.81
N GLU A 117 -39.19 -19.42 8.43
CA GLU A 117 -40.40 -19.33 7.65
C GLU A 117 -40.15 -20.10 6.35
N PRO A 118 -40.96 -21.11 5.99
CA PRO A 118 -40.78 -21.81 4.74
C PRO A 118 -40.91 -20.77 3.62
N LEU A 119 -39.92 -20.73 2.71
CA LEU A 119 -39.99 -19.88 1.52
C LEU A 119 -41.38 -20.03 0.89
N PRO A 120 -42.10 -18.93 0.60
CA PRO A 120 -43.28 -19.02 -0.23
C PRO A 120 -42.85 -19.60 -1.58
N ALA A 121 -43.56 -20.65 -2.03
CA ALA A 121 -43.25 -21.46 -3.21
C ALA A 121 -43.45 -20.72 -4.55
N ASP A 122 -43.44 -19.39 -4.55
CA ASP A 122 -43.63 -18.59 -5.76
C ASP A 122 -42.71 -17.36 -5.72
N PRO A 123 -41.64 -17.31 -6.54
CA PRO A 123 -40.79 -16.14 -6.61
C PRO A 123 -41.53 -15.03 -7.36
N ALA A 124 -42.11 -14.08 -6.61
CA ALA A 124 -42.58 -12.83 -7.19
C ALA A 124 -41.43 -12.17 -8.00
N PRO A 125 -41.70 -11.62 -9.19
CA PRO A 125 -40.66 -11.12 -10.08
C PRO A 125 -39.90 -9.98 -9.40
N VAL A 126 -38.62 -10.21 -9.13
CA VAL A 126 -37.68 -9.20 -8.63
C VAL A 126 -37.49 -8.16 -9.73
N THR A 127 -38.16 -7.02 -9.60
CA THR A 127 -37.87 -5.87 -10.46
C THR A 127 -36.43 -5.41 -10.16
N PRO A 128 -35.54 -5.31 -11.17
CA PRO A 128 -34.18 -4.86 -10.94
C PRO A 128 -34.20 -3.43 -10.43
N ARG A 129 -33.68 -3.20 -9.22
CA ARG A 129 -33.47 -1.86 -8.67
C ARG A 129 -32.52 -1.10 -9.63
N PRO A 130 -32.93 0.05 -10.20
CA PRO A 130 -32.05 0.79 -11.08
C PRO A 130 -30.94 1.42 -10.22
N GLY A 131 -29.67 1.17 -10.58
CA GLY A 131 -28.53 1.86 -9.98
C GLY A 131 -27.43 1.00 -9.33
N GLY A 132 -27.29 -0.28 -9.69
CA GLY A 132 -26.11 -1.07 -9.31
C GLY A 132 -24.89 -0.76 -10.20
N PHE A 133 -23.82 -0.23 -9.62
CA PHE A 133 -22.54 0.02 -10.29
C PHE A 133 -22.01 -1.27 -10.94
N GLY A 134 -21.68 -1.23 -12.23
CA GLY A 134 -20.92 -2.31 -12.91
C GLY A 134 -21.67 -3.24 -13.85
N ARG A 135 -22.96 -3.01 -14.19
CA ARG A 135 -23.60 -3.74 -15.30
C ARG A 135 -23.54 -2.94 -16.61
N LYS A 136 -22.77 -3.45 -17.57
CA LYS A 136 -22.76 -2.99 -18.97
C LYS A 136 -23.98 -3.59 -19.68
N ILE A 137 -24.84 -2.72 -20.18
CA ILE A 137 -25.99 -3.04 -21.00
C ILE A 137 -25.45 -3.37 -22.39
N VAL A 138 -25.72 -4.58 -22.89
CA VAL A 138 -25.57 -4.95 -24.29
C VAL A 138 -26.97 -5.11 -24.85
#